data_AF-A0A6A6JLQ4-F1
#
_entry.id   AF-A0A6A6JLQ4-F1
#
_cell.length_a   1.000
_cell.length_b   1.000
_cell.length_c   1.000
_cell.angle_alpha   90.00
_cell.angle_beta   90.00
_cell.angle_gamma   90.00
#
_symmetry.space_group_name_H-M   'P 1'
#
loop_
_entity.id
_entity.type
_entity.pdbx_description
1 polymer ?
#
loop_
_entity_poly.entity_id
_entity_poly.type
_entity_poly.pdbx_seq_one_letter_code
_entity_poly.pdbx_strand_id
1 'polypeptide(L)'
;MSMSTNKQKMLAGELYHAFTPELSAARARCRDACMRYNNASESLTRRERVRLFRDVIQDDTPLPPEAATPEEDESLFADEPHVLAPLAMDYGFNVRFGKNVFVNFNSVFLDTCLTTIGSRTLVGPNVSFFSATHPLDPVLRNGLKGPEMGKEIHVGEDCWIGGNGQCGGCGECGYEGCASFYGRGGESR
;
A
#
# COMPACT_ATOMS: atom_id res chain seq x y z
N MET A 1 22.83 5.98 3.48
CA MET A 1 23.26 5.97 2.06
C MET A 1 22.33 6.89 1.29
N SER A 2 22.85 7.67 0.34
CA SER A 2 22.02 8.47 -0.57
C SER A 2 21.19 7.56 -1.48
N MET A 3 19.95 7.93 -1.76
CA MET A 3 19.06 7.24 -2.71
C MET A 3 19.66 7.25 -4.13
N SER A 4 19.53 6.16 -4.88
CA SER A 4 20.02 6.12 -6.26
C SER A 4 19.14 6.93 -7.22
N THR A 5 19.72 7.37 -8.34
CA THR A 5 18.96 8.01 -9.43
C THR A 5 17.87 7.11 -9.99
N ASN A 6 18.08 5.79 -10.04
CA ASN A 6 17.05 4.87 -10.53
C ASN A 6 15.85 4.82 -9.59
N LYS A 7 16.07 4.81 -8.27
CA LYS A 7 14.99 4.90 -7.28
C LYS A 7 14.31 6.27 -7.29
N GLN A 8 15.05 7.36 -7.49
CA GLN A 8 14.46 8.69 -7.69
C GLN A 8 13.47 8.71 -8.87
N LYS A 9 13.87 8.15 -10.02
CA LYS A 9 13.00 8.04 -11.20
C LYS A 9 11.75 7.22 -10.93
N MET A 10 11.90 6.06 -10.26
CA MET A 10 10.77 5.22 -9.84
C MET A 10 9.74 6.02 -9.04
N LEU A 11 10.20 6.73 -8.00
CA LEU A 11 9.31 7.51 -7.13
C LEU A 11 8.65 8.68 -7.86
N ALA A 12 9.32 9.25 -8.87
CA ALA A 12 8.77 10.32 -9.70
C ALA A 12 7.83 9.81 -10.82
N GLY A 13 7.61 8.50 -10.94
CA GLY A 13 6.82 7.91 -12.02
C GLY A 13 7.51 7.92 -13.40
N GLU A 14 8.81 8.19 -13.44
CA GLU A 14 9.61 8.16 -14.66
C GLU A 14 10.05 6.72 -15.00
N LEU A 15 10.53 6.52 -16.23
CA LEU A 15 11.13 5.25 -16.65
C LEU A 15 12.34 4.89 -15.79
N TYR A 16 12.29 3.72 -15.15
CA TYR A 16 13.35 3.18 -14.30
C TYR A 16 13.53 1.68 -14.53
N HIS A 17 14.67 1.12 -14.13
CA HIS A 17 14.92 -0.32 -14.20
C HIS A 17 14.59 -1.01 -12.88
N ALA A 18 13.63 -1.94 -12.91
CA ALA A 18 13.09 -2.59 -11.71
C ALA A 18 14.09 -3.47 -10.95
N PHE A 19 14.98 -4.15 -11.67
CA PHE A 19 15.86 -5.20 -11.14
C PHE A 19 17.25 -4.71 -10.74
N THR A 20 17.38 -3.45 -10.36
CA THR A 20 18.63 -2.96 -9.73
C THR A 20 18.83 -3.61 -8.36
N PRO A 21 20.08 -3.72 -7.85
CA PRO A 21 20.36 -4.29 -6.54
C PRO A 21 19.56 -3.63 -5.41
N GLU A 22 19.46 -2.29 -5.41
CA GLU A 22 18.72 -1.52 -4.40
C GLU A 22 17.23 -1.88 -4.36
N LEU A 23 16.55 -1.83 -5.51
CA LEU A 23 15.12 -2.10 -5.59
C LEU A 23 14.80 -3.59 -5.35
N SER A 24 15.68 -4.48 -5.81
CA SER A 24 15.52 -5.92 -5.58
C SER A 24 15.68 -6.27 -4.10
N ALA A 25 16.64 -5.67 -3.41
CA ALA A 25 16.81 -5.82 -1.97
C ALA A 25 15.61 -5.27 -1.19
N ALA A 26 15.08 -4.11 -1.61
CA ALA A 26 13.90 -3.52 -1.00
C ALA A 26 12.66 -4.42 -1.14
N ARG A 27 12.40 -4.97 -2.33
CA ARG A 27 11.29 -5.92 -2.53
C ARG A 27 11.48 -7.22 -1.73
N ALA A 28 12.72 -7.72 -1.63
CA ALA A 28 13.00 -8.90 -0.82
C ALA A 28 12.66 -8.67 0.67
N ARG A 29 13.09 -7.53 1.21
CA ARG A 29 12.75 -7.14 2.58
C ARG A 29 11.24 -7.01 2.79
N CYS A 30 10.53 -6.39 1.86
CA CYS A 30 9.07 -6.22 1.95
C CYS A 30 8.36 -7.58 1.93
N ARG A 31 8.76 -8.50 1.04
CA ARG A 31 8.24 -9.87 1.02
C ARG A 31 8.46 -10.57 2.35
N ASP A 32 9.63 -10.45 2.95
CA ASP A 32 9.92 -11.05 4.26
C ASP A 32 9.03 -10.46 5.37
N ALA A 33 8.79 -9.15 5.34
CA ALA A 33 7.87 -8.49 6.28
C ALA A 33 6.42 -8.95 6.07
N CYS A 34 5.95 -9.03 4.83
CA CYS A 34 4.62 -9.55 4.51
C CYS A 34 4.47 -11.00 4.96
N MET A 35 5.50 -11.85 4.78
CA MET A 35 5.49 -13.24 5.28
C MET A 35 5.36 -13.29 6.80
N ARG A 36 6.08 -12.43 7.54
CA ARG A 36 5.94 -12.36 9.01
C ARG A 36 4.53 -11.93 9.40
N TYR A 37 3.98 -10.92 8.74
CA TYR A 37 2.62 -10.43 8.99
C TYR A 37 1.55 -11.49 8.68
N ASN A 38 1.64 -12.13 7.52
CA ASN A 38 0.62 -13.07 7.03
C ASN A 38 0.59 -14.39 7.80
N ASN A 39 1.73 -14.82 8.34
CA ASN A 39 1.83 -16.06 9.13
C ASN A 39 1.68 -15.82 10.64
N ALA A 40 1.37 -14.59 11.05
CA ALA A 40 1.23 -14.23 12.45
C ALA A 40 -0.04 -14.86 13.05
N SER A 41 0.00 -15.26 14.33
CA SER A 41 -1.16 -15.89 15.00
C SER A 41 -2.36 -14.94 15.04
N GLU A 42 -3.57 -15.48 14.83
CA GLU A 42 -4.81 -14.71 15.01
C GLU A 42 -4.96 -14.16 16.44
N SER A 43 -4.35 -14.84 17.42
CA SER A 43 -4.34 -14.47 18.84
C SER A 43 -3.38 -13.33 19.20
N LEU A 44 -2.71 -12.71 18.22
CA LEU A 44 -1.84 -11.57 18.50
C LEU A 44 -2.63 -10.36 19.02
N THR A 45 -2.02 -9.65 19.97
CA THR A 45 -2.53 -8.38 20.46
C THR A 45 -2.56 -7.35 19.34
N ARG A 46 -3.41 -6.32 19.48
CA ARG A 46 -3.47 -5.22 18.52
C ARG A 46 -2.12 -4.52 18.35
N ARG A 47 -1.40 -4.29 19.44
CA ARG A 47 -0.04 -3.72 19.46
C ARG A 47 0.94 -4.48 18.57
N GLU A 48 1.05 -5.79 18.75
CA GLU A 48 2.00 -6.60 17.96
C GLU A 48 1.58 -6.70 16.49
N ARG A 49 0.27 -6.76 16.21
CA ARG A 49 -0.24 -6.71 14.84
C ARG A 49 0.08 -5.38 14.16
N VAL A 50 -0.10 -4.25 14.85
CA VAL A 50 0.31 -2.92 14.36
C VAL A 50 1.81 -2.86 14.15
N ARG A 51 2.62 -3.38 15.08
CA ARG A 51 4.08 -3.43 14.94
C ARG A 51 4.52 -4.17 13.68
N LEU A 52 3.96 -5.36 13.43
CA LEU A 52 4.27 -6.14 12.23
C LEU A 52 3.80 -5.42 10.96
N PHE A 53 2.63 -4.77 10.99
CA PHE A 53 2.14 -4.02 9.85
C PHE A 53 3.00 -2.78 9.55
N ARG A 54 3.39 -2.03 10.57
CA ARG A 54 4.32 -0.89 10.45
C ARG A 54 5.68 -1.32 9.93
N ASP A 55 6.17 -2.52 10.30
CA ASP A 55 7.34 -3.12 9.64
C ASP A 55 7.07 -3.28 8.14
N VAL A 56 5.95 -3.86 7.70
CA VAL A 56 5.63 -3.98 6.26
C VAL A 56 5.74 -2.63 5.53
N ILE A 57 5.07 -1.59 6.02
CA ILE A 57 5.03 -0.27 5.37
C ILE A 57 6.22 0.65 5.67
N GLN A 58 7.21 0.17 6.43
CA GLN A 58 8.37 0.95 6.90
C GLN A 58 7.99 2.22 7.67
N ASP A 59 6.93 2.13 8.48
CA ASP A 59 6.60 3.17 9.44
C ASP A 59 7.44 2.97 10.71
N ASP A 60 8.37 3.89 10.95
CA ASP A 60 9.29 3.90 12.09
C ASP A 60 8.74 4.69 13.29
N THR A 61 7.49 5.14 13.24
CA THR A 61 6.83 5.82 14.35
C THR A 61 6.88 4.95 15.61
N PRO A 62 7.48 5.43 16.72
CA PRO A 62 7.54 4.68 17.96
C PRO A 62 6.13 4.30 18.46
N LEU A 63 6.00 3.09 18.99
CA LEU A 63 4.78 2.68 19.66
C LEU A 63 4.63 3.47 20.97
N PRO A 64 3.41 3.83 21.38
CA PRO A 64 3.18 4.42 22.70
C PRO A 64 3.62 3.45 23.81
N PRO A 65 3.91 3.94 25.03
CA PRO A 65 4.12 3.08 26.19
C PRO A 65 2.98 2.08 26.37
N GLU A 66 3.28 0.92 26.95
CA GLU A 66 2.27 -0.11 27.25
C GLU A 66 1.30 0.40 28.32
N ALA A 67 0.00 0.17 28.12
CA ALA A 67 -1.03 0.55 29.08
C ALA A 67 -1.10 -0.44 30.26
N ALA A 68 -1.91 -0.13 31.27
CA ALA A 68 -2.01 -0.96 32.47
C ALA A 68 -2.80 -2.25 32.24
N THR A 69 -3.76 -2.23 31.31
CA THR A 69 -4.56 -3.41 30.94
C THR A 69 -4.51 -3.69 29.44
N PRO A 70 -4.76 -4.93 29.00
CA PRO A 70 -4.84 -5.27 27.58
C PRO A 70 -5.88 -4.44 26.81
N GLU A 71 -7.04 -4.18 27.41
CA GLU A 71 -8.12 -3.41 26.80
C GLU A 71 -7.72 -1.93 26.61
N GLU A 72 -7.08 -1.34 27.61
CA GLU A 72 -6.53 0.02 27.49
C GLU A 72 -5.42 0.07 26.43
N ASP A 73 -4.57 -0.96 26.37
CA ASP A 73 -3.47 -1.02 25.40
C ASP A 73 -3.99 -1.12 23.96
N GLU A 74 -5.02 -1.92 23.72
CA GLU A 74 -5.67 -2.01 22.42
C GLU A 74 -6.29 -0.67 21.98
N SER A 75 -6.86 0.09 22.92
CA SER A 75 -7.47 1.40 22.63
C SER A 75 -6.46 2.45 22.14
N LEU A 76 -5.17 2.31 22.49
CA LEU A 76 -4.10 3.20 22.00
C LEU A 76 -3.93 3.13 20.47
N PHE A 77 -4.43 2.06 19.84
CA PHE A 77 -4.30 1.79 18.41
C PHE A 77 -5.65 1.84 17.68
N ALA A 78 -6.66 2.50 18.27
CA ALA A 78 -8.00 2.61 17.68
C ALA A 78 -7.97 3.27 16.29
N ASP A 79 -7.13 4.29 16.10
CA ASP A 79 -7.00 5.04 14.84
C ASP A 79 -6.11 4.34 13.80
N GLU A 80 -5.36 3.29 14.18
CA GLU A 80 -4.49 2.55 13.25
C GLU A 80 -5.30 1.79 12.20
N PRO A 81 -4.77 1.62 10.98
CA PRO A 81 -5.43 0.80 9.96
C PRO A 81 -5.60 -0.65 10.44
N HIS A 82 -6.73 -1.25 10.10
CA HIS A 82 -7.00 -2.66 10.32
C HIS A 82 -6.90 -3.40 8.99
N VAL A 83 -5.80 -4.12 8.79
CA VAL A 83 -5.50 -4.83 7.54
C VAL A 83 -5.56 -6.32 7.77
N LEU A 84 -6.43 -7.04 7.07
CA LEU A 84 -6.53 -8.47 7.20
C LEU A 84 -5.48 -9.18 6.33
N ALA A 85 -4.85 -10.20 6.90
CA ALA A 85 -3.99 -11.11 6.18
C ALA A 85 -4.82 -12.07 5.30
N PRO A 86 -4.25 -12.62 4.21
CA PRO A 86 -2.94 -12.27 3.69
C PRO A 86 -2.97 -10.94 2.92
N LEU A 87 -1.87 -10.20 2.99
CA LEU A 87 -1.63 -9.01 2.17
C LEU A 87 -0.33 -9.17 1.39
N ALA A 88 -0.22 -8.50 0.24
CA ALA A 88 1.01 -8.45 -0.53
C ALA A 88 1.35 -7.02 -0.94
N MET A 89 2.62 -6.62 -0.78
CA MET A 89 3.14 -5.34 -1.25
C MET A 89 4.49 -5.50 -1.95
N ASP A 90 4.78 -4.68 -2.95
CA ASP A 90 6.09 -4.68 -3.62
C ASP A 90 7.19 -4.16 -2.69
N TYR A 91 7.03 -2.96 -2.17
CA TYR A 91 8.02 -2.24 -1.37
C TYR A 91 7.54 -1.90 0.04
N GLY A 92 6.24 -1.67 0.21
CA GLY A 92 5.59 -1.23 1.44
C GLY A 92 5.84 0.23 1.78
N PHE A 93 7.06 0.74 1.55
CA PHE A 93 7.45 2.11 1.91
C PHE A 93 6.75 3.20 1.10
N ASN A 94 5.98 2.88 0.05
CA ASN A 94 5.21 3.84 -0.74
C ASN A 94 3.71 3.80 -0.46
N VAL A 95 3.24 3.02 0.52
CA VAL A 95 1.82 2.99 0.90
C VAL A 95 1.58 3.82 2.16
N ARG A 96 0.55 4.66 2.15
CA ARG A 96 0.13 5.49 3.29
C ARG A 96 -1.35 5.32 3.56
N PHE A 97 -1.70 5.18 4.83
CA PHE A 97 -3.06 5.04 5.30
C PHE A 97 -3.44 6.24 6.17
N GLY A 98 -4.66 6.74 6.01
CA GLY A 98 -5.31 7.62 6.96
C GLY A 98 -5.79 6.85 8.20
N LYS A 99 -6.54 7.54 9.05
CA LYS A 99 -7.06 6.96 10.29
C LYS A 99 -8.27 6.07 10.03
N ASN A 100 -8.46 5.04 10.84
CA ASN A 100 -9.66 4.19 10.81
C ASN A 100 -9.93 3.56 9.43
N VAL A 101 -8.86 3.21 8.70
CA VAL A 101 -8.98 2.47 7.43
C VAL A 101 -9.13 0.98 7.71
N PHE A 102 -10.02 0.32 6.97
CA PHE A 102 -10.14 -1.13 6.97
C PHE A 102 -9.75 -1.69 5.60
N VAL A 103 -8.90 -2.72 5.60
CA VAL A 103 -8.51 -3.44 4.39
C VAL A 103 -8.77 -4.93 4.60
N ASN A 104 -9.62 -5.49 3.76
CA ASN A 104 -9.98 -6.89 3.85
C ASN A 104 -8.89 -7.79 3.19
N PHE A 105 -9.03 -9.10 3.41
CA PHE A 105 -8.04 -10.10 3.03
C PHE A 105 -7.73 -10.14 1.53
N ASN A 106 -6.57 -10.68 1.19
CA ASN A 106 -6.04 -10.85 -0.17
C ASN A 106 -5.84 -9.54 -0.94
N SER A 107 -5.62 -8.43 -0.24
CA SER A 107 -5.34 -7.16 -0.91
C SER A 107 -3.90 -7.09 -1.40
N VAL A 108 -3.70 -6.52 -2.60
CA VAL A 108 -2.38 -6.42 -3.27
C VAL A 108 -2.06 -4.96 -3.56
N PHE A 109 -0.84 -4.53 -3.23
CA PHE A 109 -0.33 -3.19 -3.54
C PHE A 109 0.99 -3.30 -4.33
N LEU A 110 0.95 -2.98 -5.62
CA LEU A 110 2.18 -2.76 -6.40
C LEU A 110 2.54 -1.28 -6.27
N ASP A 111 3.29 -0.94 -5.22
CA ASP A 111 3.59 0.42 -4.78
C ASP A 111 4.91 0.95 -5.36
N THR A 112 5.11 0.82 -6.67
CA THR A 112 6.16 1.53 -7.43
C THR A 112 6.16 3.04 -7.14
N CYS A 113 4.99 3.67 -7.15
CA CYS A 113 4.77 5.06 -6.76
C CYS A 113 3.87 5.14 -5.52
N LEU A 114 3.72 6.34 -4.98
CA LEU A 114 2.91 6.60 -3.79
C LEU A 114 1.47 6.09 -3.97
N THR A 115 0.98 5.33 -3.01
CA THR A 115 -0.43 4.95 -2.87
C THR A 115 -0.94 5.47 -1.53
N THR A 116 -1.94 6.34 -1.57
CA THR A 116 -2.59 6.91 -0.38
C THR A 116 -4.03 6.41 -0.26
N ILE A 117 -4.40 5.94 0.93
CA ILE A 117 -5.77 5.56 1.27
C ILE A 117 -6.27 6.51 2.37
N GLY A 118 -7.24 7.36 2.06
CA GLY A 118 -7.78 8.34 2.98
C GLY A 118 -8.51 7.74 4.18
N SER A 119 -8.74 8.56 5.21
CA SER A 119 -9.33 8.13 6.48
C SER A 119 -10.73 7.55 6.31
N ARG A 120 -11.12 6.61 7.19
CA ARG A 120 -12.45 5.97 7.24
C ARG A 120 -12.84 5.21 5.97
N THR A 121 -11.87 4.96 5.08
CA THR A 121 -12.09 4.20 3.85
C THR A 121 -12.11 2.70 4.14
N LEU A 122 -13.04 2.00 3.50
CA LEU A 122 -13.21 0.55 3.60
C LEU A 122 -12.83 -0.12 2.28
N VAL A 123 -11.93 -1.08 2.32
CA VAL A 123 -11.46 -1.84 1.16
C VAL A 123 -11.95 -3.28 1.30
N GLY A 124 -12.75 -3.74 0.34
CA GLY A 124 -13.26 -5.10 0.26
C GLY A 124 -12.17 -6.15 -0.02
N PRO A 125 -12.52 -7.45 -0.03
CA PRO A 125 -11.54 -8.51 -0.24
C PRO A 125 -11.05 -8.57 -1.68
N ASN A 126 -9.84 -9.08 -1.88
CA ASN A 126 -9.20 -9.24 -3.19
C ASN A 126 -9.05 -7.93 -3.99
N VAL A 127 -8.93 -6.77 -3.32
CA VAL A 127 -8.72 -5.50 -4.01
C VAL A 127 -7.25 -5.30 -4.36
N SER A 128 -7.00 -4.81 -5.58
CA SER A 128 -5.66 -4.58 -6.10
C SER A 128 -5.39 -3.10 -6.39
N PHE A 129 -4.26 -2.59 -5.91
CA PHE A 129 -3.77 -1.24 -6.16
C PHE A 129 -2.49 -1.31 -7.00
N PHE A 130 -2.55 -0.87 -8.25
CA PHE A 130 -1.47 -1.00 -9.23
C PHE A 130 -0.94 0.36 -9.63
N SER A 131 0.06 0.85 -8.88
CA SER A 131 0.78 2.07 -9.26
C SER A 131 1.78 1.79 -10.39
N ALA A 132 2.28 0.56 -10.49
CA ALA A 132 3.21 0.12 -11.54
C ALA A 132 2.52 -0.05 -12.90
N THR A 133 3.23 0.29 -13.98
CA THR A 133 2.83 -0.01 -15.36
C THR A 133 4.06 -0.16 -16.27
N HIS A 134 3.85 -0.61 -17.50
CA HIS A 134 4.92 -0.81 -18.47
C HIS A 134 4.67 -0.04 -19.77
N PRO A 135 5.75 0.33 -20.50
CA PRO A 135 5.62 0.82 -21.86
C PRO A 135 4.80 -0.15 -22.73
N LEU A 136 3.88 0.40 -23.53
CA LEU A 136 3.10 -0.40 -24.47
C LEU A 136 3.93 -0.86 -25.68
N ASP A 137 4.92 -0.06 -26.09
CA ASP A 137 5.87 -0.44 -27.12
C ASP A 137 6.72 -1.63 -26.64
N PRO A 138 6.64 -2.81 -27.29
CA PRO A 138 7.40 -3.98 -26.89
C PRO A 138 8.91 -3.81 -27.06
N VAL A 139 9.37 -2.97 -28.00
CA VAL A 139 10.81 -2.70 -28.21
C VAL A 139 11.36 -1.91 -27.03
N LEU A 140 10.62 -0.90 -26.56
CA LEU A 140 11.00 -0.15 -25.36
C LEU A 140 10.86 -1.02 -24.10
N ARG A 141 9.74 -1.72 -23.93
CA ARG A 141 9.48 -2.57 -22.75
C ARG A 141 10.53 -3.66 -22.59
N ASN A 142 11.03 -4.24 -23.68
CA ASN A 142 12.17 -5.17 -23.73
C ASN A 142 12.19 -6.24 -22.60
N GLY A 143 11.01 -6.74 -22.21
CA GLY A 143 10.86 -7.68 -21.10
C GLY A 143 11.57 -7.23 -19.81
N LEU A 144 12.34 -8.13 -19.19
CA LEU A 144 13.09 -7.83 -17.96
C LEU A 144 14.28 -6.89 -18.15
N LYS A 145 14.67 -6.61 -19.40
CA LYS A 145 15.82 -5.75 -19.74
C LYS A 145 15.41 -4.29 -19.96
N GLY A 146 14.12 -4.03 -20.17
CA GLY A 146 13.61 -2.68 -20.36
C GLY A 146 13.22 -1.99 -19.05
N PRO A 147 12.87 -0.71 -19.15
CA PRO A 147 12.36 0.05 -18.02
C PRO A 147 10.85 -0.21 -17.80
N GLU A 148 10.40 0.12 -16.59
CA GLU A 148 8.98 0.27 -16.23
C GLU A 148 8.75 1.68 -15.66
N MET A 149 7.50 2.03 -15.40
CA MET A 149 7.14 3.32 -14.80
C MET A 149 6.00 3.13 -13.80
N GLY A 150 5.58 4.20 -13.15
CA GLY A 150 4.40 4.15 -12.32
C GLY A 150 3.68 5.48 -12.27
N LYS A 151 2.54 5.47 -11.60
CA LYS A 151 1.78 6.68 -11.30
C LYS A 151 1.09 6.51 -9.96
N GLU A 152 1.02 7.61 -9.21
CA GLU A 152 0.45 7.62 -7.88
C GLU A 152 -1.04 7.23 -7.88
N ILE A 153 -1.48 6.67 -6.77
CA ILE A 153 -2.88 6.35 -6.48
C ILE A 153 -3.31 7.15 -5.26
N HIS A 154 -4.43 7.86 -5.38
CA HIS A 154 -5.03 8.60 -4.27
C HIS A 154 -6.48 8.18 -4.09
N VAL A 155 -6.76 7.43 -3.04
CA VAL A 155 -8.13 7.13 -2.61
C VAL A 155 -8.50 8.16 -1.54
N GLY A 156 -9.65 8.79 -1.71
CA GLY A 156 -10.17 9.79 -0.78
C GLY A 156 -10.56 9.21 0.59
N GLU A 157 -11.07 10.08 1.45
CA GLU A 157 -11.69 9.68 2.72
C GLU A 157 -13.13 9.19 2.49
N ASP A 158 -13.63 8.37 3.44
CA ASP A 158 -15.00 7.85 3.44
C ASP A 158 -15.38 7.04 2.17
N CYS A 159 -14.40 6.48 1.47
CA CYS A 159 -14.64 5.65 0.31
C CYS A 159 -14.99 4.20 0.71
N TRP A 160 -15.71 3.51 -0.18
CA TRP A 160 -15.85 2.05 -0.11
C TRP A 160 -15.49 1.42 -1.44
N ILE A 161 -14.49 0.55 -1.45
CA ILE A 161 -14.08 -0.21 -2.63
C ILE A 161 -14.62 -1.63 -2.49
N GLY A 162 -15.49 -2.02 -3.42
CA GLY A 162 -16.07 -3.36 -3.47
C GLY A 162 -15.00 -4.45 -3.66
N GLY A 163 -15.33 -5.68 -3.25
CA GLY A 163 -14.42 -6.81 -3.41
C GLY A 163 -14.11 -7.11 -4.88
N ASN A 164 -12.89 -7.56 -5.16
CA ASN A 164 -12.31 -7.71 -6.50
C ASN A 164 -12.18 -6.40 -7.29
N GLY A 165 -12.27 -5.25 -6.62
CA GLY A 165 -11.99 -3.94 -7.21
C GLY A 165 -10.52 -3.79 -7.60
N GLN A 166 -10.26 -2.90 -8.56
CA GLN A 166 -8.90 -2.55 -8.98
C GLN A 166 -8.78 -1.04 -9.12
N CYS A 167 -7.73 -0.47 -8.53
CA CYS A 167 -7.33 0.92 -8.69
C CYS A 167 -5.98 0.97 -9.43
N GLY A 168 -5.94 1.56 -10.62
CA GLY A 168 -4.71 1.80 -11.36
C GLY A 168 -4.27 3.26 -11.31
N GLY A 169 -2.96 3.50 -11.46
CA GLY A 169 -2.39 4.86 -11.52
C GLY A 169 -2.94 5.74 -12.66
N CYS A 170 -3.68 5.19 -13.62
CA CYS A 170 -4.30 5.97 -14.70
C CYS A 170 -5.56 6.77 -14.30
N GLY A 171 -6.01 6.71 -13.03
CA GLY A 171 -7.16 7.49 -12.55
C GLY A 171 -8.52 6.82 -12.77
N GLU A 172 -8.54 5.57 -13.21
CA GLU A 172 -9.76 4.79 -13.39
C GLU A 172 -9.72 3.58 -12.44
N CYS A 173 -10.55 3.63 -11.40
CA CYS A 173 -10.99 2.45 -10.67
C CYS A 173 -12.04 1.79 -11.57
N GLY A 174 -11.75 0.59 -12.07
CA GLY A 174 -12.58 -0.10 -13.08
C GLY A 174 -13.93 -0.64 -12.58
N TYR A 175 -14.53 -0.01 -11.57
CA TYR A 175 -15.84 -0.38 -11.04
C TYR A 175 -16.80 0.82 -11.10
N GLU A 176 -17.87 0.65 -11.86
CA GLU A 176 -19.12 1.41 -11.73
C GLU A 176 -19.68 1.17 -10.31
N GLY A 177 -19.23 1.97 -9.36
CA GLY A 177 -19.46 1.76 -7.92
C GLY A 177 -18.35 2.36 -7.05
N CYS A 178 -17.20 2.69 -7.62
CA CYS A 178 -16.25 3.64 -7.01
C CYS A 178 -16.96 5.01 -6.96
N ALA A 179 -17.71 5.24 -5.88
CA ALA A 179 -18.34 6.51 -5.57
C ALA A 179 -17.25 7.58 -5.46
N SER A 180 -16.93 8.19 -6.60
CA SER A 180 -16.04 9.33 -6.82
C SER A 180 -14.64 9.21 -6.20
N PHE A 181 -13.61 9.38 -7.03
CA PHE A 181 -12.26 9.80 -6.60
C PHE A 181 -12.22 11.20 -5.97
N TYR A 182 -13.34 11.68 -5.45
CA TYR A 182 -13.47 12.88 -4.64
C TYR A 182 -14.39 12.51 -3.48
N GLY A 183 -13.81 12.45 -2.27
CA GLY A 183 -14.59 12.44 -1.03
C GLY A 183 -15.59 13.59 -1.05
N ARG A 184 -16.72 13.42 -0.37
CA ARG A 184 -17.83 14.39 -0.26
C ARG A 184 -17.36 15.86 -0.41
N GLY A 185 -17.56 16.47 -1.57
CA GLY A 185 -17.36 17.91 -1.77
C GLY A 185 -16.62 18.38 -3.04
N GLY A 186 -16.05 17.49 -3.85
CA GLY A 186 -15.41 17.89 -5.12
C GLY A 186 -16.42 17.99 -6.26
N GLU A 187 -16.99 19.17 -6.49
CA GLU A 187 -17.65 19.48 -7.77
C GLU A 187 -16.66 19.30 -8.92
N SER A 188 -17.13 18.64 -9.99
CA SER A 188 -16.43 18.60 -11.27
C SER A 188 -16.35 20.01 -11.86
N ARG A 189 -15.13 20.50 -12.06
CA ARG A 189 -14.81 21.53 -13.05
C ARG A 189 -13.60 21.11 -13.84
#